data_AF-A0A814RB32-F1
#
_entry.id   AF-A0A814RB32-F1
#
_cell.length_a   1.000
_cell.length_b   1.000
_cell.length_c   1.000
_cell.angle_alpha   90.00
_cell.angle_beta   90.00
_cell.angle_gamma   90.00
#
_symmetry.space_group_name_H-M   'P 1'
#
loop_
_entity.id
_entity.type
_entity.pdbx_description
1 polymer ?
#
loop_
_entity_poly.entity_id
_entity_poly.type
_entity_poly.pdbx_seq_one_letter_code
_entity_poly.pdbx_strand_id
1 'polypeptide(L)'
;MLQYLVYNIEGNVRQLLSGQIQDIHHNKTISEQSCAVCMETKLLEEFETYYTNNCVHPNRTICNNCLYEYIRNIWNIGSTINCPECSIPLSHITIHEILLNHDDNALYERYEQFDLNRSLEQHPEFIWCAHGCGSGQLNEGAAMNKTVQCVNCHKLTCFTHRCPWHDGMTCEEYEMPRTNGQMHASERWINVNTKECPTCHSHIEKNEGCDHMTCWKFDRGDRLDALSARADDLNSSSYHFHGSARRVQRHMKWQSYRMTIIIVAIIVIVIALIVLIATHPWKK
;
A
#
# COMPACT_ATOMS: atom_id res chain seq x y z
N MET A 1 -51.88 -12.72 47.41
CA MET A 1 -51.24 -13.96 46.93
C MET A 1 -50.58 -13.78 45.57
N LEU A 2 -51.29 -13.25 44.57
CA LEU A 2 -50.76 -13.01 43.22
C LEU A 2 -49.62 -11.96 43.15
N GLN A 3 -49.71 -10.87 43.91
CA GLN A 3 -48.66 -9.83 43.96
C GLN A 3 -47.33 -10.33 44.55
N TYR A 4 -47.37 -11.29 45.48
CA TYR A 4 -46.17 -11.87 46.11
C TYR A 4 -45.46 -12.87 45.17
N LEU A 5 -46.22 -13.56 44.32
CA LEU A 5 -45.68 -14.45 43.29
C LEU A 5 -44.99 -13.67 42.17
N VAL A 6 -45.57 -12.55 41.73
CA VAL A 6 -44.95 -11.70 40.69
C VAL A 6 -43.62 -11.10 41.19
N TYR A 7 -43.56 -10.58 42.41
CA TYR A 7 -42.35 -10.01 42.99
C TYR A 7 -41.21 -11.04 43.12
N ASN A 8 -41.53 -12.28 43.50
CA ASN A 8 -40.54 -13.36 43.60
C ASN A 8 -40.04 -13.84 42.23
N ILE A 9 -40.90 -13.82 41.19
CA ILE A 9 -40.49 -14.17 39.82
C ILE A 9 -39.57 -13.08 39.27
N GLU A 10 -39.89 -11.79 39.47
CA GLU A 10 -39.04 -10.68 39.03
C GLU A 10 -37.68 -10.64 39.76
N GLY A 11 -37.67 -10.95 41.06
CA GLY A 11 -36.44 -11.08 41.84
C GLY A 11 -35.54 -12.22 41.36
N ASN A 12 -36.13 -13.40 41.11
CA ASN A 12 -35.39 -14.57 40.60
C ASN A 12 -34.88 -14.36 39.16
N VAL A 13 -35.64 -13.69 38.30
CA VAL A 13 -35.21 -13.36 36.93
C VAL A 13 -34.06 -12.34 36.95
N ARG A 14 -34.11 -11.33 37.83
CA ARG A 14 -32.98 -10.37 37.99
C ARG A 14 -31.72 -11.02 38.53
N GLN A 15 -31.85 -11.99 39.44
CA GLN A 15 -30.72 -12.72 40.02
C GLN A 15 -30.10 -13.72 39.02
N LEU A 16 -30.92 -14.36 38.18
CA LEU A 16 -30.46 -15.19 37.06
C LEU A 16 -29.78 -14.36 35.95
N LEU A 17 -30.35 -13.19 35.61
CA LEU A 17 -29.76 -12.29 34.61
C LEU A 17 -28.45 -11.66 35.11
N SER A 18 -28.34 -11.29 36.40
CA SER A 18 -27.09 -10.75 36.95
C SER A 18 -25.97 -11.79 37.02
N GLY A 19 -26.31 -13.07 37.28
CA GLY A 19 -25.36 -14.19 37.24
C GLY A 19 -24.88 -14.46 35.81
N GLN A 20 -25.80 -14.48 34.83
CA GLN A 20 -25.45 -14.69 33.42
C GLN A 20 -24.67 -13.51 32.80
N ILE A 21 -24.86 -12.28 33.27
CA ILE A 21 -24.11 -11.11 32.78
C ILE A 21 -22.68 -11.06 33.37
N GLN A 22 -22.46 -11.59 34.58
CA GLN A 22 -21.11 -11.68 35.16
C GLN A 22 -20.25 -12.75 34.47
N ASP A 23 -20.86 -13.77 33.87
CA ASP A 23 -20.16 -14.83 33.13
C ASP A 23 -19.86 -14.48 31.66
N ILE A 24 -20.49 -13.43 31.09
CA ILE A 24 -20.15 -12.92 29.74
C ILE A 24 -18.89 -12.01 29.78
N HIS A 25 -18.52 -11.50 30.95
CA HIS A 25 -17.41 -10.56 31.12
C HIS A 25 -16.11 -11.19 31.65
N HIS A 26 -15.97 -12.51 31.68
CA HIS A 26 -14.68 -13.14 31.97
C HIS A 26 -14.19 -14.02 30.83
N ASN A 27 -13.16 -13.49 30.16
CA ASN A 27 -12.13 -14.20 29.41
C ASN A 27 -12.31 -14.38 27.89
N LYS A 28 -12.58 -13.28 27.16
CA LYS A 28 -11.89 -13.12 25.86
C LYS A 28 -10.43 -12.84 26.23
N THR A 29 -9.61 -13.88 26.30
CA THR A 29 -8.15 -13.73 26.32
C THR A 29 -7.81 -12.78 25.19
N ILE A 30 -7.41 -11.56 25.53
CA ILE A 30 -6.97 -10.57 24.55
C ILE A 30 -5.70 -11.16 23.95
N SER A 31 -5.86 -11.81 22.82
CA SER A 31 -4.82 -12.58 22.18
C SER A 31 -4.00 -11.61 21.33
N GLU A 32 -2.76 -11.39 21.72
CA GLU A 32 -1.86 -10.41 21.13
C GLU A 32 -0.79 -11.09 20.27
N GLN A 33 -0.36 -10.42 19.21
CA GLN A 33 0.67 -10.89 18.28
C GLN A 33 1.65 -9.75 17.96
N SER A 34 2.94 -10.09 17.81
CA SER A 34 3.95 -9.14 17.35
C SER A 34 3.98 -9.05 15.83
N CYS A 35 3.95 -7.84 15.28
CA CYS A 35 4.07 -7.59 13.85
C CYS A 35 5.52 -7.83 13.36
N ALA A 36 5.69 -8.56 12.26
CA ALA A 36 7.02 -8.84 11.67
C ALA A 36 7.72 -7.59 11.10
N VAL A 37 6.95 -6.57 10.70
CA VAL A 37 7.49 -5.34 10.07
C VAL A 37 7.79 -4.26 11.11
N CYS A 38 6.81 -3.87 11.93
CA CYS A 38 7.00 -2.80 12.92
C CYS A 38 7.51 -3.29 14.29
N MET A 39 7.50 -4.61 14.55
CA MET A 39 7.90 -5.21 15.83
C MET A 39 7.10 -4.69 17.04
N GLU A 40 5.86 -4.25 16.79
CA GLU A 40 4.91 -3.86 17.84
C GLU A 40 3.95 -5.01 18.12
N THR A 41 3.69 -5.25 19.40
CA THR A 41 2.64 -6.17 19.86
C THR A 41 1.30 -5.50 19.70
N LYS A 42 0.38 -6.15 18.99
CA LYS A 42 -0.96 -5.64 18.73
C LYS A 42 -2.01 -6.72 18.96
N LEU A 43 -3.27 -6.31 19.04
CA LEU A 43 -4.41 -7.23 19.13
C LEU A 43 -4.50 -8.08 17.87
N LEU A 44 -4.91 -9.35 18.01
CA LEU A 44 -5.11 -10.25 16.86
C LEU A 44 -6.08 -9.69 15.81
N GLU A 45 -7.05 -8.87 16.23
CA GLU A 45 -7.95 -8.16 15.32
C GLU A 45 -7.19 -7.30 14.29
N GLU A 46 -6.05 -6.68 14.67
CA GLU A 46 -5.19 -5.94 13.74
C GLU A 46 -4.42 -6.82 12.72
N PHE A 47 -4.53 -8.14 12.84
CA PHE A 47 -3.99 -9.14 11.91
C PHE A 47 -5.08 -9.87 11.12
N GLU A 48 -6.36 -9.72 11.50
CA GLU A 48 -7.48 -10.48 10.95
C GLU A 48 -8.53 -9.59 10.26
N THR A 49 -8.45 -8.25 10.38
CA THR A 49 -9.43 -7.34 9.75
C THR A 49 -9.59 -7.55 8.25
N TYR A 50 -8.50 -7.88 7.55
CA TYR A 50 -8.50 -8.07 6.11
C TYR A 50 -8.23 -9.52 5.75
N TYR A 51 -9.18 -10.13 5.05
CA TYR A 51 -9.04 -11.49 4.57
C TYR A 51 -8.30 -11.50 3.23
N THR A 52 -7.12 -12.13 3.24
CA THR A 52 -6.39 -12.44 2.02
C THR A 52 -6.79 -13.84 1.55
N ASN A 53 -8.01 -13.98 1.02
CA ASN A 53 -8.63 -15.27 0.69
C ASN A 53 -7.79 -16.18 -0.24
N ASN A 54 -6.89 -15.57 -1.01
CA ASN A 54 -6.05 -16.28 -1.97
C ASN A 54 -4.66 -16.65 -1.43
N CYS A 55 -4.32 -16.24 -0.21
CA CYS A 55 -2.98 -16.45 0.33
C CYS A 55 -2.82 -17.85 0.93
N VAL A 56 -1.62 -18.41 0.79
CA VAL A 56 -1.28 -19.76 1.27
C VAL A 56 -0.71 -19.78 2.70
N HIS A 57 -0.64 -18.62 3.36
CA HIS A 57 -0.22 -18.52 4.75
C HIS A 57 -1.43 -18.64 5.68
N PRO A 58 -1.34 -19.44 6.76
CA PRO A 58 -2.47 -19.72 7.65
C PRO A 58 -2.92 -18.49 8.43
N ASN A 59 -1.97 -17.67 8.90
CA ASN A 59 -2.23 -16.43 9.62
C ASN A 59 -1.28 -15.33 9.09
N ARG A 60 -1.74 -14.08 9.13
CA ARG A 60 -0.95 -12.92 8.72
C ARG A 60 -0.01 -12.49 9.85
N THR A 61 1.27 -12.28 9.54
CA THR A 61 2.27 -11.82 10.54
C THR A 61 2.48 -10.29 10.52
N ILE A 62 1.86 -9.61 9.56
CA ILE A 62 1.95 -8.18 9.34
C ILE A 62 0.65 -7.49 9.80
N CYS A 63 0.76 -6.42 10.59
CA CYS A 63 -0.42 -5.68 11.05
C CYS A 63 -1.07 -4.87 9.92
N ASN A 64 -2.36 -4.52 10.08
CA ASN A 64 -3.15 -3.70 9.16
C ASN A 64 -2.42 -2.44 8.67
N ASN A 65 -1.78 -1.71 9.57
CA ASN A 65 -1.07 -0.47 9.23
C ASN A 65 0.15 -0.73 8.34
N CYS A 66 0.94 -1.76 8.63
CA CYS A 66 2.10 -2.11 7.81
C CYS A 66 1.69 -2.66 6.44
N LEU A 67 0.55 -3.36 6.36
CA LEU A 67 0.01 -3.82 5.08
C LEU A 67 -0.46 -2.65 4.21
N TYR A 68 -1.13 -1.66 4.81
CA TYR A 68 -1.50 -0.41 4.13
C TYR A 68 -0.29 0.34 3.59
N GLU A 69 0.74 0.57 4.42
CA GLU A 69 1.96 1.24 3.98
C GLU A 69 2.66 0.48 2.84
N TYR A 70 2.66 -0.85 2.90
CA TYR A 70 3.17 -1.67 1.80
C TYR A 70 2.38 -1.44 0.50
N ILE A 71 1.05 -1.46 0.56
CA ILE A 71 0.17 -1.23 -0.60
C ILE A 71 0.40 0.17 -1.17
N ARG A 72 0.41 1.21 -0.32
CA ARG A 72 0.66 2.60 -0.70
C ARG A 72 1.99 2.74 -1.46
N ASN A 73 3.06 2.13 -0.97
CA ASN A 73 4.38 2.21 -1.59
C ASN A 73 4.48 1.41 -2.90
N ILE A 74 3.90 0.21 -2.96
CA ILE A 74 3.89 -0.62 -4.18
C ILE A 74 3.06 0.05 -5.28
N TRP A 75 1.95 0.69 -4.90
CA TRP A 75 1.05 1.33 -5.85
C TRP A 75 1.72 2.45 -6.64
N ASN A 76 2.59 3.24 -5.99
CA ASN A 76 3.35 4.30 -6.65
C ASN A 76 4.22 3.80 -7.82
N ILE A 77 4.51 2.50 -7.88
CA ILE A 77 5.34 1.85 -8.91
C ILE A 77 4.49 1.32 -10.08
N GLY A 78 3.16 1.21 -9.92
CA GLY A 78 2.25 0.76 -10.98
C GLY A 78 2.34 -0.74 -11.29
N SER A 79 2.60 -1.56 -10.28
CA SER A 79 2.64 -3.03 -10.41
C SER A 79 1.42 -3.70 -9.80
N THR A 80 1.14 -4.94 -10.22
CA THR A 80 0.17 -5.82 -9.54
C THR A 80 0.54 -5.92 -8.05
N ILE A 81 -0.41 -5.58 -7.17
CA ILE A 81 -0.20 -5.63 -5.73
C ILE A 81 -0.23 -7.10 -5.28
N ASN A 82 0.93 -7.62 -4.90
CA ASN A 82 1.08 -8.97 -4.39
C ASN A 82 1.19 -8.97 -2.86
N CYS A 83 0.76 -10.05 -2.22
CA CYS A 83 0.91 -10.22 -0.79
C CYS A 83 2.40 -10.17 -0.38
N PRO A 84 2.80 -9.36 0.63
CA PRO A 84 4.18 -9.26 1.07
C PRO A 84 4.72 -10.56 1.71
N GLU A 85 3.85 -11.47 2.16
CA GLU A 85 4.26 -12.71 2.84
C GLU A 85 4.36 -13.91 1.88
N CYS A 86 3.49 -14.00 0.87
CA CYS A 86 3.45 -15.15 -0.05
C CYS A 86 3.52 -14.80 -1.54
N SER A 87 3.62 -13.52 -1.90
CA SER A 87 3.72 -13.03 -3.28
C SER A 87 2.53 -13.35 -4.20
N ILE A 88 1.40 -13.81 -3.66
CA ILE A 88 0.16 -14.05 -4.41
C ILE A 88 -0.58 -12.71 -4.62
N PRO A 89 -1.14 -12.42 -5.81
CA PRO A 89 -1.93 -11.21 -6.04
C PRO A 89 -3.03 -11.02 -5.01
N LEU A 90 -3.07 -9.85 -4.38
CA LEU A 90 -4.16 -9.49 -3.47
C LEU A 90 -5.45 -9.29 -4.27
N SER A 91 -6.58 -9.64 -3.65
CA SER A 91 -7.89 -9.43 -4.27
C SER A 91 -8.25 -7.95 -4.27
N HIS A 92 -9.03 -7.52 -5.26
CA HIS A 92 -9.53 -6.15 -5.33
C HIS A 92 -10.28 -5.74 -4.06
N ILE A 93 -11.10 -6.64 -3.52
CA ILE A 93 -11.87 -6.43 -2.29
C ILE A 93 -10.95 -6.14 -1.11
N THR A 94 -9.90 -6.94 -0.95
CA THR A 94 -8.92 -6.76 0.13
C THR A 94 -8.24 -5.39 0.04
N ILE A 95 -7.84 -4.97 -1.15
CA ILE A 95 -7.17 -3.67 -1.34
C ILE A 95 -8.13 -2.53 -1.04
N HIS A 96 -9.36 -2.62 -1.55
CA HIS A 96 -10.42 -1.64 -1.34
C HIS A 96 -10.77 -1.47 0.16
N GLU A 97 -10.95 -2.56 0.90
CA GLU A 97 -11.20 -2.53 2.35
C GLU A 97 -10.05 -1.87 3.12
N ILE A 98 -8.81 -2.16 2.76
CA ILE A 98 -7.63 -1.56 3.40
C ILE A 98 -7.60 -0.06 3.16
N LEU A 99 -7.83 0.40 1.92
CA LEU A 99 -7.77 1.82 1.58
C LEU A 99 -8.91 2.62 2.26
N LEU A 100 -10.13 2.08 2.27
CA LEU A 100 -11.27 2.72 2.93
C LEU A 100 -11.07 2.89 4.44
N ASN A 101 -10.54 1.86 5.11
CA ASN A 101 -10.35 1.90 6.56
C ASN A 101 -9.23 2.85 7.02
N HIS A 102 -8.33 3.24 6.12
CA HIS A 102 -7.25 4.21 6.40
C HIS A 102 -7.58 5.64 5.97
N ASP A 103 -8.79 5.89 5.45
CA ASP A 103 -9.31 7.22 5.06
C ASP A 103 -8.42 7.99 4.04
N ASP A 104 -7.64 7.26 3.24
CA ASP A 104 -6.85 7.83 2.13
C ASP A 104 -7.70 7.85 0.85
N ASN A 105 -8.65 8.79 0.82
CA ASN A 105 -9.60 8.94 -0.29
C ASN A 105 -8.91 9.19 -1.64
N ALA A 106 -7.75 9.87 -1.66
CA ALA A 106 -7.01 10.16 -2.88
C ALA A 106 -6.39 8.89 -3.48
N LEU A 107 -5.74 8.08 -2.65
CA LEU A 107 -5.18 6.80 -3.09
C LEU A 107 -6.27 5.81 -3.51
N TYR A 108 -7.39 5.82 -2.78
CA TYR A 108 -8.58 5.03 -3.08
C TYR A 108 -9.17 5.38 -4.45
N GLU A 109 -9.44 6.65 -4.74
CA GLU A 109 -9.97 7.09 -6.04
C GLU A 109 -9.03 6.71 -7.18
N ARG A 110 -7.73 6.87 -6.98
CA ARG A 110 -6.70 6.48 -7.97
C ARG A 110 -6.70 4.97 -8.22
N TYR A 111 -6.87 4.17 -7.17
CA TYR A 111 -6.97 2.72 -7.26
C TYR A 111 -8.21 2.27 -8.04
N GLU A 112 -9.38 2.81 -7.69
CA GLU A 112 -10.64 2.52 -8.37
C GLU A 112 -10.58 2.91 -9.86
N GLN A 113 -10.03 4.08 -10.16
CA GLN A 113 -9.88 4.53 -11.53
C GLN A 113 -8.94 3.60 -12.32
N PHE A 114 -7.86 3.14 -11.71
CA PHE A 114 -6.98 2.16 -12.35
C PHE A 114 -7.68 0.82 -12.62
N ASP A 115 -8.42 0.28 -11.66
CA ASP A 115 -9.10 -1.00 -11.82
C ASP A 115 -10.19 -0.93 -12.90
N LEU A 116 -10.95 0.16 -12.91
CA LEU A 116 -11.89 0.47 -13.97
C LEU A 116 -11.20 0.54 -15.34
N ASN A 117 -10.10 1.30 -15.43
CA ASN A 117 -9.33 1.46 -16.68
C ASN A 117 -8.82 0.11 -17.18
N ARG A 118 -8.32 -0.75 -16.28
CA ARG A 118 -7.85 -2.10 -16.60
C ARG A 118 -9.00 -2.99 -17.08
N SER A 119 -10.17 -2.88 -16.47
CA SER A 119 -11.37 -3.63 -16.86
C SER A 119 -11.88 -3.21 -18.23
N LEU A 120 -11.90 -1.90 -18.52
CA LEU A 120 -12.30 -1.37 -19.83
C LEU A 120 -11.32 -1.78 -20.94
N GLU A 121 -10.02 -1.81 -20.67
CA GLU A 121 -9.00 -2.24 -21.63
C GLU A 121 -9.12 -3.69 -22.09
N GLN A 122 -9.77 -4.55 -21.31
CA GLN A 122 -10.02 -5.94 -21.72
C GLN A 122 -11.07 -6.01 -22.83
N HIS A 123 -11.85 -4.95 -23.04
CA HIS A 123 -12.84 -4.92 -24.10
C HIS A 123 -12.15 -4.73 -25.47
N PRO A 124 -12.45 -5.60 -26.47
CA PRO A 124 -11.75 -5.59 -27.75
C PRO A 124 -11.94 -4.30 -28.55
N GLU A 125 -13.08 -3.63 -28.39
CA GLU A 125 -13.40 -2.37 -29.09
C GLU A 125 -13.03 -1.12 -28.27
N PHE A 126 -12.41 -1.27 -27.11
CA PHE A 126 -12.03 -0.14 -26.27
C PHE A 126 -10.66 0.43 -26.64
N ILE A 127 -10.59 1.77 -26.66
CA ILE A 127 -9.37 2.50 -27.00
C ILE A 127 -9.17 3.74 -26.14
N TRP A 128 -7.91 3.93 -25.73
CA TRP A 128 -7.44 5.16 -25.10
C TRP A 128 -7.04 6.20 -26.13
N CYS A 129 -7.25 7.48 -25.81
CA CYS A 129 -6.69 8.56 -26.60
C CYS A 129 -5.15 8.50 -26.58
N ALA A 130 -4.54 8.43 -27.77
CA ALA A 130 -3.07 8.40 -27.92
C ALA A 130 -2.37 9.74 -27.63
N HIS A 131 -3.11 10.78 -27.27
CA HIS A 131 -2.58 12.13 -27.03
C HIS A 131 -2.44 12.49 -25.55
N GLY A 132 -2.62 11.51 -24.65
CA GLY A 132 -2.41 11.72 -23.21
C GLY A 132 -3.45 12.61 -22.52
N CYS A 133 -4.66 12.75 -23.07
CA CYS A 133 -5.73 13.55 -22.42
C CYS A 133 -6.53 12.78 -21.35
N GLY A 134 -6.14 11.53 -21.05
CA GLY A 134 -6.76 10.69 -20.03
C GLY A 134 -8.11 10.05 -20.39
N SER A 135 -8.68 10.34 -21.57
CA SER A 135 -9.99 9.81 -21.96
C SER A 135 -9.90 8.52 -22.79
N GLY A 136 -10.81 7.59 -22.51
CA GLY A 136 -11.00 6.35 -23.26
C GLY A 136 -12.45 6.20 -23.72
N GLN A 137 -12.67 5.45 -24.80
CA GLN A 137 -13.99 5.27 -25.38
C GLN A 137 -14.10 3.93 -26.12
N LEU A 138 -15.34 3.48 -26.31
CA LEU A 138 -15.65 2.37 -27.20
C LEU A 138 -15.69 2.86 -28.65
N ASN A 139 -15.16 2.05 -29.56
CA ASN A 139 -15.24 2.27 -31.00
C ASN A 139 -16.18 1.23 -31.60
N GLU A 140 -17.48 1.53 -31.58
CA GLU A 140 -18.50 0.65 -32.16
C GLU A 140 -18.21 0.42 -33.65
N GLY A 141 -18.06 -0.84 -34.06
CA GLY A 141 -17.67 -1.17 -35.43
C GLY A 141 -16.18 -1.02 -35.69
N ALA A 142 -15.35 -1.30 -34.68
CA ALA A 142 -13.90 -1.24 -34.72
C ALA A 142 -13.25 -1.97 -35.92
N ALA A 143 -13.91 -3.01 -36.43
CA ALA A 143 -13.46 -3.75 -37.61
C ALA A 143 -13.43 -2.89 -38.89
N MET A 144 -14.31 -1.89 -39.01
CA MET A 144 -14.44 -1.02 -40.18
C MET A 144 -13.92 0.39 -39.91
N ASN A 145 -14.06 0.88 -38.68
CA ASN A 145 -13.59 2.22 -38.32
C ASN A 145 -12.20 2.18 -37.67
N LYS A 146 -11.16 2.41 -38.49
CA LYS A 146 -9.77 2.48 -38.01
C LYS A 146 -9.40 3.85 -37.43
N THR A 147 -10.28 4.85 -37.51
CA THR A 147 -10.02 6.22 -37.08
C THR A 147 -10.96 6.62 -35.95
N VAL A 148 -10.40 6.86 -34.76
CA VAL A 148 -11.18 7.22 -33.57
C VAL A 148 -10.91 8.66 -33.19
N GLN A 149 -11.95 9.48 -33.21
CA GLN A 149 -11.90 10.83 -32.68
C GLN A 149 -12.16 10.81 -31.17
N CYS A 150 -11.22 11.34 -30.38
CA CYS A 150 -11.37 11.42 -28.94
C CYS A 150 -12.56 12.30 -28.54
N VAL A 151 -13.46 11.80 -27.69
CA VAL A 151 -14.62 12.57 -27.18
C VAL A 151 -14.24 13.80 -26.36
N ASN A 152 -13.05 13.81 -25.76
CA ASN A 152 -12.58 14.89 -24.89
C ASN A 152 -11.71 15.91 -25.63
N CYS A 153 -10.65 15.46 -26.30
CA CYS A 153 -9.70 16.37 -26.95
C CYS A 153 -9.87 16.50 -28.48
N HIS A 154 -10.81 15.76 -29.08
CA HIS A 154 -11.12 15.74 -30.51
C HIS A 154 -9.97 15.37 -31.46
N LYS A 155 -8.82 14.92 -30.92
CA LYS A 155 -7.69 14.43 -31.72
C LYS A 155 -7.93 13.00 -32.20
N LEU A 156 -7.39 12.69 -33.38
CA LEU A 156 -7.61 11.43 -34.07
C LEU A 156 -6.57 10.38 -33.65
N THR A 157 -7.03 9.18 -33.31
CA THR A 157 -6.21 8.03 -32.91
C THR A 157 -6.43 6.89 -33.91
N CYS A 158 -5.36 6.23 -34.34
CA CYS A 158 -5.45 5.00 -35.12
C CYS A 158 -5.87 3.85 -34.21
N PHE A 159 -6.99 3.18 -34.52
CA PHE A 159 -7.50 2.08 -33.73
C PHE A 159 -6.58 0.85 -33.77
N THR A 160 -6.05 0.53 -34.94
CA THR A 160 -5.18 -0.63 -35.18
C THR A 160 -3.85 -0.50 -34.45
N HIS A 161 -3.19 0.65 -34.57
CA HIS A 161 -1.85 0.87 -34.01
C HIS A 161 -1.85 1.53 -32.62
N ARG A 162 -3.01 2.00 -32.14
CA ARG A 162 -3.17 2.69 -30.85
C ARG A 162 -2.23 3.91 -30.70
N CYS A 163 -1.98 4.63 -31.80
CA CYS A 163 -1.11 5.80 -31.89
C CYS A 163 -1.85 7.02 -32.47
N PRO A 164 -1.26 8.24 -32.46
CA PRO A 164 -1.83 9.37 -33.20
C PRO A 164 -2.10 9.02 -34.67
N TRP A 165 -3.20 9.51 -35.22
CA TRP A 165 -3.60 9.19 -36.59
C TRP A 165 -2.51 9.57 -37.61
N HIS A 166 -2.14 8.60 -38.44
CA HIS A 166 -1.16 8.76 -39.51
C HIS A 166 -1.87 9.16 -40.81
N ASP A 167 -2.16 10.47 -40.92
CA ASP A 167 -2.84 11.02 -42.08
C ASP A 167 -2.05 10.78 -43.38
N GLY A 168 -2.77 10.46 -44.46
CA GLY A 168 -2.17 10.22 -45.78
C GLY A 168 -1.48 8.87 -45.98
N MET A 169 -1.59 7.92 -45.04
CA MET A 169 -1.13 6.55 -45.24
C MET A 169 -2.11 5.52 -44.66
N THR A 170 -2.24 4.37 -45.32
CA THR A 170 -3.02 3.24 -44.79
C THR A 170 -2.29 2.57 -43.64
N CYS A 171 -3.00 1.75 -42.86
CA CYS A 171 -2.35 0.97 -41.81
C CYS A 171 -1.29 0.00 -42.37
N GLU A 172 -1.55 -0.61 -43.53
CA GLU A 172 -0.57 -1.49 -44.19
C GLU A 172 0.68 -0.72 -44.62
N GLU A 173 0.53 0.51 -45.12
CA GLU A 173 1.65 1.38 -45.50
C GLU A 173 2.46 1.85 -44.29
N TYR A 174 1.81 2.03 -43.14
CA TYR A 174 2.44 2.38 -41.87
C TYR A 174 3.29 1.22 -41.32
N GLU A 175 2.89 -0.04 -41.55
CA GLU A 175 3.63 -1.23 -41.12
C GLU A 175 4.78 -1.63 -42.07
N MET A 176 4.80 -1.11 -43.31
CA MET A 176 5.81 -1.52 -44.28
C MET A 176 7.22 -1.06 -43.87
N PRO A 177 8.20 -1.98 -43.75
CA PRO A 177 9.58 -1.59 -43.53
C PRO A 177 10.10 -0.83 -44.75
N ARG A 178 10.40 0.46 -44.58
CA ARG A 178 10.91 1.29 -45.68
C ARG A 178 12.28 0.75 -46.11
N THR A 179 12.43 0.45 -47.39
CA THR A 179 13.58 -0.25 -48.01
C THR A 179 14.94 0.46 -47.89
N ASN A 180 15.01 1.65 -47.29
CA ASN A 180 16.21 2.49 -47.27
C ASN A 180 16.79 2.76 -45.87
N GLY A 181 16.57 1.88 -44.88
CA GLY A 181 17.10 2.09 -43.51
C GLY A 181 16.53 3.35 -42.82
N GLN A 182 15.46 3.91 -43.38
CA GLN A 182 14.71 5.02 -42.82
C GLN A 182 13.62 4.47 -41.91
N MET A 183 13.99 4.19 -40.66
CA MET A 183 13.02 4.13 -39.57
C MET A 183 12.31 5.49 -39.50
N HIS A 184 11.01 5.52 -39.20
CA HIS A 184 10.29 6.78 -39.03
C HIS A 184 11.06 7.70 -38.06
N ALA A 185 11.06 9.01 -38.30
CA ALA A 185 11.63 9.94 -37.33
C ALA A 185 10.96 9.76 -35.95
N SER A 186 9.66 9.41 -35.91
CA SER A 186 8.95 9.08 -34.67
C SER A 186 9.38 7.74 -34.08
N GLU A 187 9.55 6.69 -34.87
CA GLU A 187 9.87 5.34 -34.37
C GLU A 187 11.34 5.20 -33.94
N ARG A 188 12.26 5.87 -34.66
CA ARG A 188 13.64 6.02 -34.23
C ARG A 188 13.73 6.86 -32.97
N TRP A 189 12.94 7.94 -32.88
CA TRP A 189 12.87 8.75 -31.67
C TRP A 189 12.26 7.96 -30.50
N ILE A 190 11.21 7.16 -30.72
CA ILE A 190 10.60 6.28 -29.71
C ILE A 190 11.64 5.27 -29.22
N ASN A 191 12.29 4.53 -30.10
CA ASN A 191 13.28 3.51 -29.68
C ASN A 191 14.53 4.10 -29.00
N VAL A 192 14.90 5.34 -29.34
CA VAL A 192 16.08 6.00 -28.74
C VAL A 192 15.73 6.68 -27.41
N ASN A 193 14.58 7.34 -27.33
CA ASN A 193 14.21 8.22 -26.21
C ASN A 193 13.20 7.58 -25.24
N THR A 194 12.62 6.43 -25.60
CA THR A 194 11.65 5.74 -24.75
C THR A 194 12.07 4.30 -24.44
N LYS A 195 11.58 3.77 -23.33
CA LYS A 195 11.70 2.36 -22.95
C LYS A 195 10.33 1.75 -22.74
N GLU A 196 10.21 0.47 -23.04
CA GLU A 196 8.98 -0.26 -22.84
C GLU A 196 8.74 -0.55 -21.35
N CYS A 197 7.53 -0.29 -20.86
CA CYS A 197 7.11 -0.62 -19.51
C CYS A 197 7.06 -2.14 -19.32
N PRO A 198 7.75 -2.73 -18.34
CA PRO A 198 7.76 -4.18 -18.12
C PRO A 198 6.40 -4.74 -17.68
N THR A 199 5.49 -3.90 -17.20
CA THR A 199 4.18 -4.32 -16.67
C THR A 199 3.05 -4.13 -17.68
N CYS A 200 3.07 -3.05 -18.46
CA CYS A 200 1.96 -2.73 -19.37
C CYS A 200 2.38 -2.54 -20.84
N HIS A 201 3.66 -2.74 -21.16
CA HIS A 201 4.21 -2.70 -22.51
C HIS A 201 4.10 -1.37 -23.26
N SER A 202 3.69 -0.30 -22.55
CA SER A 202 3.64 1.03 -23.14
C SER A 202 5.04 1.67 -23.18
N HIS A 203 5.32 2.47 -24.21
CA HIS A 203 6.59 3.16 -24.37
C HIS A 203 6.62 4.43 -23.50
N ILE A 204 7.64 4.55 -22.63
CA ILE A 204 7.81 5.63 -21.64
C ILE A 204 9.05 6.44 -22.00
N GLU A 205 8.90 7.75 -22.20
CA GLU A 205 10.00 8.68 -22.46
C GLU A 205 10.92 8.85 -21.24
N LYS A 206 12.23 8.82 -21.46
CA LYS A 206 13.21 9.14 -20.42
C LYS A 206 13.27 10.65 -20.21
N ASN A 207 12.96 11.10 -18.99
CA ASN A 207 13.25 12.48 -18.60
C ASN A 207 14.74 12.67 -18.27
N GLU A 208 15.33 13.79 -18.68
CA GLU A 208 16.73 14.11 -18.38
C GLU A 208 16.87 14.47 -16.89
N GLY A 209 17.15 13.48 -16.03
CA GLY A 209 17.60 13.78 -14.66
C GLY A 209 17.23 12.79 -13.54
N CYS A 210 16.52 11.70 -13.79
CA CYS A 210 16.23 10.69 -12.76
C CYS A 210 16.03 9.29 -13.37
N ASP A 211 16.57 8.24 -12.74
CA ASP A 211 16.35 6.84 -13.14
C ASP A 211 14.98 6.28 -12.71
N HIS A 212 14.14 7.10 -12.05
CA HIS A 212 12.79 6.71 -11.64
C HIS A 212 11.82 6.80 -12.82
N MET A 213 11.46 5.63 -13.35
CA MET A 213 10.61 5.49 -14.52
C MET A 213 9.14 5.28 -14.10
N THR A 214 8.30 6.30 -14.29
CA THR A 214 6.87 6.23 -13.97
C THR A 214 6.07 5.89 -15.23
N CYS A 215 5.16 4.93 -15.13
CA CYS A 215 4.35 4.54 -16.28
C CYS A 215 3.17 5.50 -16.50
N TRP A 216 3.10 6.12 -17.68
CA TRP A 216 2.06 7.11 -18.03
C TRP A 216 0.63 6.57 -17.96
N LYS A 217 0.43 5.25 -18.01
CA LYS A 217 -0.87 4.60 -17.81
C LYS A 217 -1.44 4.84 -16.40
N PHE A 218 -0.55 5.07 -15.42
CA PHE A 218 -0.90 5.46 -14.04
C PHE A 218 -0.94 6.98 -13.86
N ASP A 219 -0.31 7.73 -14.76
CA ASP A 219 -0.17 9.20 -14.74
C ASP A 219 -1.32 9.91 -15.49
N ARG A 220 -2.29 9.17 -16.05
CA ARG A 220 -3.37 9.74 -16.90
C ARG A 220 -4.30 10.72 -16.17
N GLY A 221 -4.20 10.84 -14.85
CA GLY A 221 -4.85 11.87 -14.02
C GLY A 221 -3.90 12.90 -13.38
N ASP A 222 -2.58 12.72 -13.52
CA ASP A 222 -1.59 13.34 -12.64
C ASP A 222 -0.89 14.52 -13.33
N ARG A 223 -1.47 15.72 -13.26
CA ARG A 223 -0.68 16.97 -13.41
C ARG A 223 -0.58 17.81 -12.16
N LEU A 224 -1.28 17.44 -11.10
CA LEU A 224 -1.22 18.11 -9.79
C LEU A 224 -0.59 17.23 -8.71
N ASP A 225 -0.74 15.90 -8.79
CA ASP A 225 -0.26 14.97 -7.75
C ASP A 225 1.20 14.52 -7.89
N ALA A 226 1.84 14.74 -9.05
CA ALA A 226 3.26 14.42 -9.21
C ALA A 226 4.19 15.27 -8.30
N LEU A 227 3.71 16.43 -7.84
CA LEU A 227 4.41 17.27 -6.86
C LEU A 227 4.13 16.86 -5.41
N SER A 228 2.93 16.34 -5.10
CA SER A 228 2.59 15.81 -3.78
C SER A 228 3.22 14.43 -3.56
N ALA A 229 3.23 13.55 -4.57
CA ALA A 229 3.85 12.24 -4.52
C ALA A 229 5.35 12.29 -4.19
N ARG A 230 6.08 13.30 -4.70
CA ARG A 230 7.50 13.52 -4.34
C ARG A 230 7.66 13.98 -2.88
N ALA A 231 6.71 14.76 -2.36
CA ALA A 231 6.71 15.16 -0.96
C ALA A 231 6.35 13.98 -0.05
N ASP A 232 5.44 13.12 -0.51
CA ASP A 232 5.04 11.88 0.17
C ASP A 232 6.12 10.81 0.14
N ASP A 233 6.93 10.69 -0.92
CA ASP A 233 8.09 9.78 -0.97
C ASP A 233 9.22 10.20 -0.01
N LEU A 234 9.41 11.52 0.14
CA LEU A 234 10.27 12.08 1.19
C LEU A 234 9.70 11.78 2.58
N ASN A 235 8.38 11.86 2.73
CA ASN A 235 7.69 11.55 3.99
C ASN A 235 7.72 10.04 4.31
N SER A 236 7.51 9.15 3.34
CA SER A 236 7.56 7.69 3.46
C SER A 236 8.96 7.19 3.86
N SER A 237 10.01 7.82 3.30
CA SER A 237 11.40 7.61 3.70
C SER A 237 11.65 7.99 5.18
N SER A 238 10.96 9.03 5.68
CA SER A 238 11.02 9.43 7.09
C SER A 238 10.37 8.40 8.03
N TYR A 239 9.36 7.66 7.57
CA TYR A 239 8.74 6.56 8.33
C TYR A 239 9.65 5.32 8.40
N HIS A 240 10.34 4.97 7.31
CA HIS A 240 11.40 3.94 7.32
C HIS A 240 12.55 4.28 8.29
N PHE A 241 12.81 5.57 8.46
CA PHE A 241 13.75 6.08 9.46
C PHE A 241 13.19 6.03 10.88
N HIS A 242 11.92 6.37 11.13
CA HIS A 242 11.32 6.28 12.47
C HIS A 242 11.26 4.85 13.04
N GLY A 243 11.01 3.84 12.21
CA GLY A 243 11.10 2.43 12.62
C GLY A 243 12.51 2.01 13.01
N SER A 244 13.51 2.47 12.25
CA SER A 244 14.94 2.25 12.50
C SER A 244 15.46 3.05 13.70
N ALA A 245 14.96 4.27 13.91
CA ALA A 245 15.26 5.13 15.06
C ALA A 245 14.65 4.57 16.35
N ARG A 246 13.43 4.01 16.31
CA ARG A 246 12.83 3.28 17.43
C ARG A 246 13.60 2.00 17.78
N ARG A 247 14.10 1.28 16.77
CA ARG A 247 15.00 0.11 16.93
C ARG A 247 16.26 0.46 17.73
N VAL A 248 16.90 1.58 17.37
CA VAL A 248 18.07 2.11 18.07
C VAL A 248 17.70 2.62 19.47
N GLN A 249 16.60 3.38 19.63
CA GLN A 249 16.18 3.90 20.94
C GLN A 249 15.83 2.82 21.97
N ARG A 250 15.17 1.72 21.58
CA ARG A 250 14.82 0.63 22.51
C ARG A 250 16.05 -0.20 22.90
N HIS A 251 16.94 -0.49 21.94
CA HIS A 251 18.22 -1.15 22.21
C HIS A 251 19.13 -0.26 23.10
N MET A 252 19.18 1.05 22.82
CA MET A 252 19.92 2.03 23.63
C MET A 252 19.34 2.19 25.05
N LYS A 253 18.01 2.12 25.22
CA LYS A 253 17.37 2.14 26.56
C LYS A 253 17.70 0.91 27.39
N TRP A 254 17.76 -0.28 26.78
CA TRP A 254 18.14 -1.50 27.49
C TRP A 254 19.63 -1.52 27.84
N GLN A 255 20.48 -1.06 26.92
CA GLN A 255 21.92 -0.92 27.15
C GLN A 255 22.23 0.12 28.24
N SER A 256 21.55 1.26 28.25
CA SER A 256 21.74 2.28 29.30
C SER A 256 21.18 1.84 30.65
N TYR A 257 20.03 1.17 30.69
CA TYR A 257 19.44 0.66 31.93
C TYR A 257 20.31 -0.42 32.61
N ARG A 258 20.91 -1.32 31.83
CA ARG A 258 21.89 -2.31 32.34
C ARG A 258 23.07 -1.62 33.03
N MET A 259 23.64 -0.59 32.39
CA MET A 259 24.78 0.14 32.94
C MET A 259 24.39 0.93 34.21
N THR A 260 23.20 1.54 34.24
CA THR A 260 22.71 2.26 35.42
C THR A 260 22.55 1.36 36.64
N ILE A 261 22.00 0.14 36.48
CA ILE A 261 21.87 -0.81 37.60
C ILE A 261 23.24 -1.20 38.17
N ILE A 262 24.21 -1.47 37.31
CA ILE A 262 25.57 -1.85 37.74
C ILE A 262 26.23 -0.70 38.51
N ILE A 263 26.11 0.54 38.02
CA ILE A 263 26.66 1.73 38.69
C ILE A 263 26.01 1.93 40.06
N VAL A 264 24.69 1.84 40.17
CA VAL A 264 23.98 1.98 41.45
C VAL A 264 24.41 0.89 42.44
N ALA A 265 24.56 -0.37 41.99
CA ALA A 265 25.04 -1.45 42.85
C ALA A 265 26.46 -1.19 43.38
N ILE A 266 27.38 -0.70 42.53
CA ILE A 266 28.74 -0.34 42.95
C ILE A 266 28.71 0.79 43.98
N ILE A 267 27.90 1.84 43.77
CA ILE A 267 27.77 2.95 44.72
C ILE A 267 27.29 2.46 46.09
N VAL A 268 26.28 1.57 46.11
CA VAL A 268 25.76 0.99 47.36
C VAL A 268 26.84 0.18 48.09
N ILE A 269 27.63 -0.61 47.37
CA ILE A 269 28.73 -1.40 47.96
C ILE A 269 29.80 -0.48 48.57
N VAL A 270 30.19 0.58 47.85
CA VAL A 270 31.19 1.54 48.34
C VAL A 270 30.69 2.25 49.60
N ILE A 271 29.43 2.68 49.62
CA ILE A 271 28.83 3.31 50.81
C ILE A 271 28.82 2.33 51.98
N ALA A 272 28.45 1.07 51.76
CA ALA A 272 28.44 0.05 52.81
C ALA A 272 29.85 -0.19 53.40
N LEU A 273 30.90 -0.20 52.55
CA LEU A 273 32.28 -0.33 52.99
C LEU A 273 32.74 0.87 53.82
N ILE A 274 32.39 2.10 53.40
CA ILE A 274 32.70 3.32 54.15
C ILE A 274 32.03 3.28 55.53
N VAL A 275 30.76 2.87 55.60
CA VAL A 275 30.04 2.73 56.86
C VAL A 275 30.68 1.66 57.74
N LEU A 276 31.05 0.49 57.20
CA LEU A 276 31.73 -0.57 57.96
C LEU A 276 33.07 -0.10 58.54
N ILE A 277 33.86 0.64 57.77
CA ILE A 277 35.14 1.19 58.23
C ILE A 277 34.93 2.25 59.31
N ALA A 278 33.89 3.09 59.17
CA ALA A 278 33.56 4.13 60.15
C ALA A 278 32.98 3.57 61.45
N THR A 279 32.20 2.48 61.40
CA THR A 279 31.56 1.86 62.57
C THR A 279 32.45 0.83 63.26
N HIS A 280 33.45 0.29 62.58
CA HIS A 280 34.54 -0.49 63.18
C HIS A 280 35.85 0.33 63.19
N PRO A 281 35.95 1.40 64.01
CA PRO A 281 37.23 2.04 64.22
C PRO A 281 38.14 1.00 64.86
N TRP A 282 39.30 0.77 64.23
CA TRP A 282 40.31 -0.18 64.64
C TRP A 282 40.52 -0.11 66.15
N LYS A 283 40.06 -1.13 66.88
CA LYS A 283 40.44 -1.33 68.27
C LYS A 283 41.93 -1.71 68.25
N LYS A 284 42.79 -0.70 68.44
CA LYS A 284 44.17 -0.90 68.87
C LYS A 284 44.22 -1.45 70.28
#